data_AF-A0A4Q3GRS2-F1
#
_entry.id   AF-A0A4Q3GRS2-F1
#
_cell.length_a   1.000
_cell.length_b   1.000
_cell.length_c   1.000
_cell.angle_alpha   90.00
_cell.angle_beta   90.00
_cell.angle_gamma   90.00
#
_symmetry.space_group_name_H-M   'P 1'
#
loop_
_entity.id
_entity.type
_entity.pdbx_description
1 polymer ?
#
loop_
_entity_poly.entity_id
_entity_poly.type
_entity_poly.pdbx_seq_one_letter_code
_entity_poly.pdbx_strand_id
1 'polypeptide(L)'
;AGNGLHGLIRELDKIPDLARIRYTTSHPNDMREGLIRAHAEVEKLMPFLHLPVQAGSDRVLKAMNRSHTRDSYLKILDRVRAARPDIALSGDFIVGFPHETEAEFAETLSLVDAVGYAQCFSFKYSPRPGTPAAEMTDGFIAPDVMDDRLQRLQAALNRDQAAFNTATLGKTCQVLIERKGKLPGQMLGKSPWLQSVHLLSDAAFHGGAEIA
;
A
#
# COMPACT_ATOMS: atom_id res chain seq x y z
N ALA A 1 24.58 -14.43 11.53
CA ALA A 1 23.30 -13.82 11.96
C ALA A 1 22.47 -13.60 10.70
N GLY A 2 21.25 -14.13 10.64
CA GLY A 2 20.42 -14.03 9.44
C GLY A 2 20.06 -12.57 9.17
N ASN A 3 20.65 -11.97 8.13
CA ASN A 3 20.29 -10.64 7.67
C ASN A 3 18.79 -10.69 7.31
N GLY A 4 17.92 -9.92 7.97
CA GLY A 4 16.46 -9.98 7.80
C GLY A 4 15.99 -9.68 6.37
N LEU A 5 14.74 -9.28 6.16
CA LEU A 5 14.21 -9.06 4.80
C LEU A 5 15.11 -8.18 3.90
N HIS A 6 15.71 -7.12 4.47
CA HIS A 6 16.67 -6.27 3.77
C HIS A 6 17.94 -6.99 3.29
N GLY A 7 18.41 -8.00 4.04
CA GLY A 7 19.50 -8.87 3.62
C GLY A 7 19.12 -9.75 2.46
N LEU A 8 17.95 -10.39 2.55
CA LEU A 8 17.42 -11.21 1.45
C LEU A 8 17.27 -10.39 0.17
N ILE A 9 16.73 -9.17 0.26
CA ILE A 9 16.60 -8.26 -0.89
C ILE A 9 17.95 -8.03 -1.57
N ARG A 10 19.03 -7.81 -0.79
CA ARG A 10 20.38 -7.59 -1.33
C ARG A 10 21.00 -8.85 -1.92
N GLU A 11 20.67 -10.02 -1.41
CA GLU A 11 21.11 -11.28 -2.04
C GLU A 11 20.38 -11.53 -3.36
N LEU A 12 19.07 -11.26 -3.41
CA LEU A 12 18.28 -11.36 -4.64
C LEU A 12 18.75 -10.37 -5.71
N ASP A 13 19.16 -9.17 -5.30
CA ASP A 13 19.68 -8.14 -6.21
C ASP A 13 20.88 -8.62 -7.06
N LYS A 14 21.67 -9.57 -6.53
CA LYS A 14 22.83 -10.15 -7.23
C LYS A 14 22.46 -11.10 -8.37
N ILE A 15 21.21 -11.53 -8.49
CA ILE A 15 20.74 -12.43 -9.55
C ILE A 15 20.65 -11.63 -10.86
N PRO A 16 21.45 -11.91 -11.91
CA PRO A 16 21.54 -11.07 -13.10
C PRO A 16 20.20 -10.81 -13.79
N ASP A 17 19.41 -11.86 -14.02
CA ASP A 17 18.14 -11.78 -14.75
C ASP A 17 16.92 -11.46 -13.87
N LEU A 18 17.13 -11.20 -12.57
CA LEU A 18 16.05 -10.76 -11.71
C LEU A 18 15.73 -9.29 -12.00
N ALA A 19 14.55 -9.08 -12.58
CA ALA A 19 14.10 -7.78 -13.05
C ALA A 19 13.58 -6.85 -11.93
N ARG A 20 12.79 -7.39 -11.00
CA ARG A 20 12.11 -6.60 -9.95
C ARG A 20 12.00 -7.39 -8.66
N ILE A 21 12.13 -6.68 -7.55
CA ILE A 21 11.88 -7.17 -6.20
C ILE A 21 10.73 -6.32 -5.62
N ARG A 22 9.72 -7.01 -5.10
CA ARG A 22 8.63 -6.43 -4.33
C ARG A 22 8.32 -7.34 -3.16
N TYR A 23 7.93 -6.75 -2.05
CA TYR A 23 7.42 -7.46 -0.90
C TYR A 23 6.14 -6.79 -0.39
N THR A 24 5.41 -7.51 0.43
CA THR A 24 4.28 -7.01 1.21
C THR A 24 4.61 -7.20 2.67
N THR A 25 4.58 -6.13 3.47
CA THR A 25 4.74 -6.24 4.93
C THR A 25 3.38 -6.10 5.61
N SER A 26 3.20 -6.81 6.71
CA SER A 26 1.97 -6.79 7.51
C SER A 26 2.02 -5.80 8.67
N HIS A 27 3.20 -5.25 9.01
CA HIS A 27 3.37 -4.43 10.21
C HIS A 27 4.35 -3.25 10.02
N PRO A 28 3.95 -2.00 10.33
CA PRO A 28 4.84 -0.82 10.26
C PRO A 28 6.17 -0.96 11.01
N ASN A 29 6.16 -1.60 12.19
CA ASN A 29 7.37 -1.82 13.00
C ASN A 29 8.46 -2.69 12.33
N ASP A 30 8.15 -3.40 11.25
CA ASP A 30 9.14 -4.15 10.49
C ASP A 30 9.96 -3.24 9.56
N MET A 31 9.51 -1.99 9.35
CA MET A 31 10.16 -0.97 8.54
C MET A 31 11.35 -0.32 9.27
N ARG A 32 12.33 -1.15 9.63
CA ARG A 32 13.57 -0.75 10.31
C ARG A 32 14.58 -0.15 9.32
N GLU A 33 15.63 0.47 9.86
CA GLU A 33 16.67 1.17 9.08
C GLU A 33 17.21 0.35 7.91
N GLY A 34 17.51 -0.94 8.11
CA GLY A 34 18.04 -1.79 7.05
C GLY A 34 17.11 -1.90 5.83
N LEU A 35 15.80 -1.92 6.03
CA LEU A 35 14.81 -1.98 4.95
C LEU A 35 14.59 -0.60 4.32
N ILE A 36 14.69 0.49 5.09
CA ILE A 36 14.64 1.86 4.56
C ILE A 36 15.85 2.10 3.64
N ARG A 37 17.04 1.71 4.08
CA ARG A 37 18.27 1.75 3.27
C ARG A 37 18.19 0.87 2.04
N ALA A 38 17.53 -0.29 2.11
CA ALA A 38 17.34 -1.13 0.94
C ALA A 38 16.52 -0.40 -0.14
N HIS A 39 15.47 0.34 0.22
CA HIS A 39 14.74 1.20 -0.73
C HIS A 39 15.61 2.30 -1.34
N ALA A 40 16.57 2.83 -0.60
CA ALA A 40 17.50 3.83 -1.15
C ALA A 40 18.54 3.25 -2.12
N GLU A 41 19.01 2.02 -1.88
CA GLU A 41 20.25 1.50 -2.47
C GLU A 41 20.05 0.38 -3.48
N VAL A 42 18.96 -0.38 -3.40
CA VAL A 42 18.74 -1.57 -4.24
C VAL A 42 17.87 -1.18 -5.43
N GLU A 43 18.45 -1.08 -6.61
CA GLU A 43 17.76 -0.62 -7.83
C GLU A 43 16.59 -1.54 -8.23
N LYS A 44 16.78 -2.86 -8.08
CA LYS A 44 15.72 -3.86 -8.37
C LYS A 44 14.56 -3.79 -7.38
N LEU A 45 14.74 -3.20 -6.20
CA LEU A 45 13.65 -3.01 -5.25
C LEU A 45 12.73 -1.90 -5.75
N MET A 46 11.50 -2.29 -6.10
CA MET A 46 10.53 -1.38 -6.68
C MET A 46 10.24 -0.20 -5.73
N PRO A 47 10.04 1.03 -6.26
CA PRO A 47 9.65 2.20 -5.48
C PRO A 47 8.18 2.13 -5.05
N PHE A 48 7.78 1.02 -4.44
CA PHE A 48 6.43 0.76 -3.97
C PHE A 48 6.51 0.12 -2.59
N LEU A 49 5.79 0.68 -1.63
CA LEU A 49 5.69 0.16 -0.27
C LEU A 49 4.24 0.01 0.15
N HIS A 50 3.83 -1.23 0.37
CA HIS A 50 2.59 -1.55 1.05
C HIS A 50 2.85 -1.63 2.57
N LEU A 51 2.31 -0.67 3.32
CA LEU A 51 2.48 -0.53 4.77
C LEU A 51 1.13 -0.28 5.45
N PRO A 52 0.42 -1.35 5.86
CA PRO A 52 -0.90 -1.24 6.46
C PRO A 52 -0.90 -0.52 7.81
N VAL A 53 -1.70 0.53 7.93
CA VAL A 53 -1.95 1.22 9.21
C VAL A 53 -3.28 0.81 9.84
N GLN A 54 -4.26 0.37 9.04
CA GLN A 54 -5.62 -0.04 9.44
C GLN A 54 -6.55 1.10 9.84
N ALA A 55 -6.12 2.02 10.71
CA ALA A 55 -6.92 3.17 11.17
C ALA A 55 -6.01 4.37 11.49
N GLY A 56 -6.58 5.58 11.60
CA GLY A 56 -5.81 6.79 11.91
C GLY A 56 -5.81 7.24 13.36
N SER A 57 -6.62 6.60 14.22
CA SER A 57 -6.73 6.92 15.65
C SER A 57 -5.91 5.98 16.52
N ASP A 58 -5.10 6.53 17.43
CA ASP A 58 -4.26 5.75 18.35
C ASP A 58 -5.07 4.84 19.27
N ARG A 59 -6.28 5.26 19.70
CA ARG A 59 -7.14 4.41 20.52
C ARG A 59 -7.64 3.21 19.73
N VAL A 60 -8.10 3.43 18.50
CA VAL A 60 -8.58 2.36 17.61
C VAL A 60 -7.42 1.42 17.25
N LEU A 61 -6.25 1.95 16.89
CA LEU A 61 -5.04 1.17 16.63
C LEU A 61 -4.67 0.27 17.82
N LYS A 62 -4.68 0.82 19.03
CA LYS A 62 -4.43 0.05 20.26
C LYS A 62 -5.48 -1.05 20.46
N ALA A 63 -6.77 -0.75 20.22
CA ALA A 63 -7.85 -1.72 20.33
C ALA A 63 -7.76 -2.84 19.27
N MET A 64 -7.18 -2.53 18.10
CA MET A 64 -6.81 -3.51 17.06
C MET A 64 -5.52 -4.30 17.37
N ASN A 65 -4.98 -4.15 18.58
CA ASN A 65 -3.71 -4.75 19.02
C ASN A 65 -2.51 -4.35 18.13
N ARG A 66 -2.49 -3.11 17.65
CA ARG A 66 -1.35 -2.54 16.92
C ARG A 66 -0.33 -1.96 17.90
N SER A 67 0.94 -2.24 17.63
CA SER A 67 2.07 -1.78 18.44
C SER A 67 2.73 -0.51 17.87
N HIS A 68 1.94 0.33 17.21
CA HIS A 68 2.36 1.60 16.62
C HIS A 68 1.27 2.65 16.81
N THR A 69 1.68 3.92 16.82
CA THR A 69 0.80 5.10 16.81
C THR A 69 0.79 5.75 15.43
N ARG A 70 -0.19 6.61 15.18
CA ARG A 70 -0.28 7.47 14.01
C ARG A 70 1.01 8.26 13.78
N ASP A 71 1.53 8.89 14.83
CA ASP A 71 2.77 9.68 14.76
C ASP A 71 3.99 8.81 14.41
N SER A 72 4.12 7.63 15.03
CA SER A 72 5.22 6.70 14.71
C SER A 72 5.13 6.19 13.27
N TYR A 73 3.91 5.98 12.76
CA TYR A 73 3.67 5.58 11.38
C TYR A 73 4.08 6.68 10.40
N LEU A 74 3.64 7.92 10.63
CA LEU A 74 4.02 9.07 9.79
C LEU A 74 5.54 9.28 9.76
N LYS A 75 6.22 9.18 10.91
CA LYS A 75 7.69 9.28 10.99
C LYS A 75 8.40 8.19 10.18
N ILE A 76 7.85 6.98 10.12
CA ILE A 76 8.38 5.91 9.26
C ILE A 76 8.24 6.33 7.80
N LEU A 77 7.06 6.81 7.39
CA LEU A 77 6.82 7.23 6.02
C LEU A 77 7.71 8.40 5.59
N ASP A 78 7.94 9.37 6.48
CA ASP A 78 8.85 10.50 6.22
C ASP A 78 10.27 10.03 5.94
N ARG A 79 10.78 9.08 6.74
CA ARG A 79 12.11 8.49 6.54
C ARG A 79 12.19 7.69 5.24
N VAL A 80 11.14 6.94 4.91
CA VAL A 80 11.07 6.19 3.66
C VAL A 80 11.05 7.14 2.46
N ARG A 81 10.29 8.23 2.50
CA ARG A 81 10.27 9.26 1.45
C ARG A 81 11.60 9.99 1.31
N ALA A 82 12.28 10.27 2.41
CA ALA A 82 13.62 10.85 2.38
C ALA A 82 14.64 9.91 1.70
N ALA A 83 14.51 8.60 1.93
CA ALA A 83 15.36 7.58 1.33
C ALA A 83 15.01 7.29 -0.15
N ARG A 84 13.72 7.32 -0.51
CA ARG A 84 13.20 7.01 -1.85
C ARG A 84 12.09 8.02 -2.21
N PRO A 85 12.44 9.20 -2.76
CA PRO A 85 11.48 10.29 -2.99
C PRO A 85 10.35 9.99 -3.97
N ASP A 86 10.56 9.05 -4.90
CA ASP A 86 9.57 8.59 -5.87
C ASP A 86 8.71 7.43 -5.34
N ILE A 87 8.77 7.07 -4.05
CA ILE A 87 8.04 5.91 -3.52
C ILE A 87 6.51 6.08 -3.57
N ALA A 88 5.83 5.09 -4.14
CA ALA A 88 4.38 4.95 -4.05
C ALA A 88 4.01 4.21 -2.77
N LEU A 89 3.07 4.78 -2.00
CA LEU A 89 2.60 4.20 -0.76
C LEU A 89 1.26 3.50 -0.95
N SER A 90 1.12 2.37 -0.29
CA SER A 90 -0.11 1.59 -0.22
C SER A 90 -0.41 1.17 1.22
N GLY A 91 -1.67 0.93 1.53
CA GLY A 91 -2.08 0.47 2.86
C GLY A 91 -3.47 -0.14 2.87
N ASP A 92 -3.78 -0.79 3.98
CA ASP A 92 -5.10 -1.32 4.28
C ASP A 92 -5.79 -0.49 5.36
N PHE A 93 -7.10 -0.32 5.23
CA PHE A 93 -7.95 0.40 6.16
C PHE A 93 -9.18 -0.43 6.52
N ILE A 94 -9.61 -0.35 7.78
CA ILE A 94 -10.84 -0.96 8.28
C ILE A 94 -11.66 0.13 8.95
N VAL A 95 -12.89 0.35 8.47
CA VAL A 95 -13.86 1.25 9.11
C VAL A 95 -14.84 0.46 9.96
N GLY A 96 -15.40 1.08 10.99
CA GLY A 96 -16.43 0.48 11.83
C GLY A 96 -15.90 -0.53 12.84
N PHE A 97 -14.62 -0.43 13.24
CA PHE A 97 -14.11 -1.23 14.34
C PHE A 97 -14.95 -1.01 15.61
N PRO A 98 -15.14 -2.02 16.49
CA PRO A 98 -15.99 -1.85 17.67
C PRO A 98 -15.62 -0.62 18.51
N HIS A 99 -16.64 0.17 18.86
CA HIS A 99 -16.59 1.48 19.53
C HIS A 99 -15.87 2.59 18.76
N GLU A 100 -15.64 2.47 17.46
CA GLU A 100 -15.10 3.57 16.65
C GLU A 100 -16.09 4.73 16.56
N THR A 101 -15.69 5.88 17.11
CA THR A 101 -16.47 7.12 17.06
C THR A 101 -16.28 7.87 15.75
N GLU A 102 -17.17 8.82 15.45
CA GLU A 102 -17.03 9.66 14.25
C GLU A 102 -15.76 10.51 14.25
N ALA A 103 -15.33 11.00 15.43
CA ALA A 103 -14.09 11.76 15.57
C ALA A 103 -12.86 10.91 15.19
N GLU A 104 -12.84 9.64 15.58
CA GLU A 104 -11.72 8.73 15.29
C GLU A 104 -11.73 8.26 13.83
N PHE A 105 -12.92 8.13 13.24
CA PHE A 105 -13.03 7.96 11.79
C PHE A 105 -12.50 9.20 11.05
N ALA A 106 -12.80 10.41 11.53
CA ALA A 106 -12.23 11.64 10.97
C ALA A 106 -10.70 11.71 11.13
N GLU A 107 -10.13 11.19 12.23
CA GLU A 107 -8.69 10.98 12.35
C GLU A 107 -8.17 10.06 11.24
N THR A 108 -8.87 8.98 10.89
CA THR A 108 -8.53 8.12 9.75
C THR A 108 -8.50 8.87 8.43
N LEU A 109 -9.51 9.70 8.14
CA LEU A 109 -9.53 10.52 6.93
C LEU A 109 -8.37 11.52 6.90
N SER A 110 -8.08 12.19 8.02
CA SER A 110 -6.94 13.12 8.09
C SER A 110 -5.60 12.42 7.92
N LEU A 111 -5.48 11.13 8.28
CA LEU A 111 -4.26 10.36 8.02
C LEU A 111 -4.09 10.12 6.52
N VAL A 112 -5.18 9.75 5.85
CA VAL A 112 -5.21 9.61 4.38
C VAL A 112 -4.76 10.91 3.73
N ASP A 113 -5.35 12.04 4.11
CA ASP A 113 -4.98 13.37 3.60
C ASP A 113 -3.49 13.71 3.82
N ALA A 114 -2.95 13.38 5.00
CA ALA A 114 -1.54 13.64 5.31
C ALA A 114 -0.57 12.74 4.52
N VAL A 115 -0.99 11.52 4.19
CA VAL A 115 -0.14 10.56 3.50
C VAL A 115 -0.26 10.71 1.98
N GLY A 116 -1.44 10.79 1.38
CA GLY A 116 -1.56 10.77 -0.09
C GLY A 116 -1.17 9.42 -0.68
N TYR A 117 -2.03 8.42 -0.52
CA TYR A 117 -1.76 7.05 -0.95
C TYR A 117 -1.96 6.86 -2.46
N ALA A 118 -1.12 6.02 -3.09
CA ALA A 118 -1.24 5.67 -4.51
C ALA A 118 -2.23 4.52 -4.75
N GLN A 119 -2.35 3.60 -3.79
CA GLN A 119 -3.24 2.44 -3.89
C GLN A 119 -3.58 1.92 -2.49
N CYS A 120 -4.86 1.76 -2.16
CA CYS A 120 -5.26 1.22 -0.87
C CYS A 120 -6.37 0.19 -0.99
N PHE A 121 -6.47 -0.62 0.05
CA PHE A 121 -7.63 -1.47 0.28
C PHE A 121 -8.40 -0.94 1.50
N SER A 122 -9.71 -0.93 1.40
CA SER A 122 -10.60 -0.41 2.44
C SER A 122 -11.73 -1.41 2.66
N PHE A 123 -11.96 -1.78 3.92
CA PHE A 123 -12.94 -2.79 4.30
C PHE A 123 -13.83 -2.27 5.43
N LYS A 124 -15.05 -2.79 5.53
CA LYS A 124 -15.83 -2.70 6.77
C LYS A 124 -15.30 -3.74 7.76
N TYR A 125 -15.35 -3.43 9.04
CA TYR A 125 -15.12 -4.42 10.07
C TYR A 125 -16.11 -5.57 9.91
N SER A 126 -15.59 -6.79 10.03
CA SER A 126 -16.38 -8.01 10.07
C SER A 126 -15.84 -8.86 11.21
N PRO A 127 -16.67 -9.21 12.22
CA PRO A 127 -16.22 -10.02 13.34
C PRO A 127 -15.73 -11.37 12.85
N ARG A 128 -14.62 -11.84 13.40
CA ARG A 128 -14.06 -13.17 13.13
C ARG A 128 -14.10 -14.00 14.40
N PRO A 129 -14.70 -15.20 14.39
CA PRO A 129 -14.76 -16.08 15.56
C PRO A 129 -13.38 -16.27 16.20
N GLY A 130 -13.33 -16.21 17.54
CA GLY A 130 -12.10 -16.39 18.31
C GLY A 130 -11.18 -15.18 18.41
N THR A 131 -11.62 -14.00 17.98
CA THR A 131 -10.87 -12.73 18.16
C THR A 131 -11.46 -11.91 19.31
N PRO A 132 -10.65 -11.18 20.11
CA PRO A 132 -11.17 -10.31 21.17
C PRO A 132 -12.20 -9.30 20.65
N ALA A 133 -12.01 -8.79 19.43
CA ALA A 133 -12.92 -7.84 18.81
C ALA A 133 -14.30 -8.42 18.47
N ALA A 134 -14.41 -9.75 18.29
CA ALA A 134 -15.70 -10.39 18.04
C ALA A 134 -16.61 -10.40 19.28
N GLU A 135 -16.02 -10.32 20.48
CA GLU A 135 -16.75 -10.30 21.75
C GLU A 135 -17.20 -8.87 22.15
N MET A 136 -16.73 -7.83 21.45
CA MET A 136 -17.06 -6.41 21.70
C MET A 136 -18.44 -6.03 21.12
N THR A 137 -19.44 -6.88 21.34
CA THR A 137 -20.76 -6.80 20.68
C THR A 137 -21.52 -5.51 21.00
N ASP A 138 -21.33 -4.94 22.18
CA ASP A 138 -21.88 -3.66 22.61
C ASP A 138 -21.28 -2.45 21.87
N GLY A 139 -20.12 -2.64 21.24
CA GLY A 139 -19.42 -1.64 20.44
C GLY A 139 -19.68 -1.72 18.94
N PHE A 140 -20.46 -2.68 18.45
CA PHE A 140 -20.61 -2.86 17.01
C PHE A 140 -21.28 -1.65 16.35
N ILE A 141 -20.65 -1.17 15.27
CA ILE A 141 -21.14 -0.03 14.51
C ILE A 141 -22.24 -0.49 13.56
N ALA A 142 -23.31 0.29 13.44
CA ALA A 142 -24.44 -0.05 12.60
C ALA A 142 -24.02 -0.17 11.11
N PRO A 143 -24.59 -1.12 10.33
CA PRO A 143 -24.16 -1.38 8.96
C PRO A 143 -24.23 -0.17 8.00
N ASP A 144 -25.22 0.70 8.20
CA ASP A 144 -25.43 1.94 7.46
C ASP A 144 -24.34 2.98 7.77
N VAL A 145 -23.96 3.13 9.05
CA VAL A 145 -22.83 3.97 9.46
C VAL A 145 -21.51 3.46 8.89
N MET A 146 -21.28 2.13 8.89
CA MET A 146 -20.10 1.55 8.26
C MET A 146 -20.10 1.73 6.73
N ASP A 147 -21.27 1.79 6.09
CA ASP A 147 -21.40 2.09 4.66
C ASP A 147 -21.01 3.53 4.35
N ASP A 148 -21.57 4.51 5.06
CA ASP A 148 -21.20 5.92 4.94
C ASP A 148 -19.69 6.13 5.11
N ARG A 149 -19.12 5.58 6.17
CA ARG A 149 -17.68 5.67 6.46
C ARG A 149 -16.84 5.06 5.35
N LEU A 150 -17.21 3.88 4.85
CA LEU A 150 -16.48 3.24 3.77
C LEU A 150 -16.50 4.11 2.50
N GLN A 151 -17.67 4.64 2.13
CA GLN A 151 -17.80 5.49 0.93
C GLN A 151 -16.97 6.77 1.05
N ARG A 152 -17.00 7.45 2.21
CA ARG A 152 -16.19 8.65 2.48
C ARG A 152 -14.69 8.37 2.44
N LEU A 153 -14.26 7.24 3.03
CA LEU A 153 -12.87 6.80 2.97
C LEU A 153 -12.44 6.48 1.54
N GLN A 154 -13.26 5.74 0.78
CA GLN A 154 -12.99 5.42 -0.61
C GLN A 154 -12.91 6.68 -1.49
N ALA A 155 -13.75 7.69 -1.24
CA ALA A 155 -13.68 8.96 -1.94
C ALA A 155 -12.33 9.67 -1.71
N ALA A 156 -11.84 9.70 -0.46
CA ALA A 156 -10.52 10.28 -0.13
C ALA A 156 -9.37 9.49 -0.78
N LEU A 157 -9.39 8.15 -0.67
CA LEU A 157 -8.37 7.28 -1.28
C LEU A 157 -8.37 7.38 -2.82
N ASN A 158 -9.53 7.46 -3.45
CA ASN A 158 -9.65 7.62 -4.90
C ASN A 158 -9.13 8.98 -5.39
N ARG A 159 -9.36 10.04 -4.61
CA ARG A 159 -8.79 11.38 -4.87
C ARG A 159 -7.26 11.31 -4.87
N ASP A 160 -6.67 10.67 -3.86
CA ASP A 160 -5.21 10.55 -3.74
C ASP A 160 -4.62 9.67 -4.85
N GLN A 161 -5.27 8.55 -5.17
CA GLN A 161 -4.88 7.71 -6.29
C GLN A 161 -4.94 8.47 -7.62
N ALA A 162 -5.99 9.27 -7.85
CA ALA A 162 -6.10 10.11 -9.05
C ALA A 162 -4.97 11.15 -9.10
N ALA A 163 -4.68 11.82 -7.98
CA ALA A 163 -3.57 12.77 -7.88
C ALA A 163 -2.22 12.11 -8.18
N PHE A 164 -1.97 10.91 -7.63
CA PHE A 164 -0.77 10.14 -7.93
C PHE A 164 -0.68 9.79 -9.43
N ASN A 165 -1.77 9.31 -10.02
CA ASN A 165 -1.84 9.00 -11.45
C ASN A 165 -1.55 10.25 -12.31
N THR A 166 -2.16 11.39 -12.00
CA THR A 166 -1.89 12.66 -12.70
C THR A 166 -0.42 13.07 -12.57
N ALA A 167 0.18 12.91 -11.39
CA ALA A 167 1.60 13.22 -11.17
C ALA A 167 2.56 12.27 -11.91
N THR A 168 2.08 11.17 -12.48
CA THR A 168 2.87 10.25 -13.31
C THR A 168 2.78 10.54 -14.81
N LEU A 169 1.90 11.45 -15.23
CA LEU A 169 1.78 11.83 -16.64
C LEU A 169 3.10 12.43 -17.16
N GLY A 170 3.49 12.02 -18.37
CA GLY A 170 4.73 12.45 -19.02
C GLY A 170 6.02 11.79 -18.49
N LYS A 171 5.93 10.90 -17.49
CA LYS A 171 7.09 10.13 -17.02
C LYS A 171 7.37 8.93 -17.92
N THR A 172 8.64 8.71 -18.22
CA THR A 172 9.12 7.45 -18.82
C THR A 172 9.45 6.46 -17.71
N CYS A 173 8.97 5.23 -17.82
CA CYS A 173 9.27 4.17 -16.87
C CYS A 173 9.24 2.79 -17.55
N GLN A 174 9.89 1.82 -16.92
CA GLN A 174 9.81 0.42 -17.34
C GLN A 174 8.46 -0.19 -16.97
N VAL A 175 7.85 -0.96 -17.88
CA VAL A 175 6.56 -1.62 -17.68
C VAL A 175 6.75 -3.13 -17.72
N LEU A 176 6.30 -3.83 -16.69
CA LEU A 176 6.25 -5.28 -16.71
C LEU A 176 4.96 -5.71 -17.44
N ILE A 177 5.09 -6.21 -18.66
CA ILE A 177 3.98 -6.73 -19.46
C ILE A 177 3.52 -8.06 -18.88
N GLU A 178 2.26 -8.16 -18.51
CA GLU A 178 1.69 -9.36 -17.88
C GLU A 178 0.84 -10.16 -18.86
N ARG A 179 0.17 -9.49 -19.81
CA ARG A 179 -0.77 -10.12 -20.73
C ARG A 179 -1.14 -9.24 -21.92
N LYS A 180 -1.68 -9.88 -22.96
CA LYS A 180 -2.38 -9.22 -24.07
C LYS A 180 -3.70 -8.60 -23.61
N GLY A 181 -4.07 -7.49 -24.23
CA GLY A 181 -5.32 -6.79 -24.02
C GLY A 181 -6.47 -7.30 -24.89
N LYS A 182 -7.60 -6.60 -24.80
CA LYS A 182 -8.82 -6.96 -25.54
C LYS A 182 -8.82 -6.38 -26.96
N LEU A 183 -8.05 -5.32 -27.21
CA LEU A 183 -7.95 -4.66 -28.51
C LEU A 183 -6.74 -5.19 -29.30
N PRO A 184 -6.78 -5.16 -30.65
CA PRO A 184 -5.62 -5.50 -31.48
C PRO A 184 -4.38 -4.66 -31.09
N GLY A 185 -3.23 -5.32 -30.92
CA GLY A 185 -1.97 -4.67 -30.53
C GLY A 185 -1.90 -4.16 -29.08
N GLN A 186 -2.95 -4.34 -28.27
CA GLN A 186 -2.96 -3.89 -26.88
C GLN A 186 -2.24 -4.87 -25.95
N MET A 187 -1.47 -4.32 -25.02
CA MET A 187 -0.83 -5.04 -23.92
C MET A 187 -1.18 -4.37 -22.58
N LEU A 188 -1.25 -5.19 -21.53
CA LEU A 188 -1.44 -4.74 -20.17
C LEU A 188 -0.21 -5.12 -19.34
N GLY A 189 0.24 -4.15 -18.54
CA GLY A 189 1.35 -4.35 -17.63
C GLY A 189 1.28 -3.48 -16.39
N LYS A 190 2.38 -3.46 -15.66
CA LYS A 190 2.53 -2.72 -14.40
C LYS A 190 3.75 -1.79 -14.43
N SER A 191 3.52 -0.53 -14.07
CA SER A 191 4.60 0.42 -13.81
C SER A 191 5.44 0.00 -12.59
N PRO A 192 6.59 0.64 -12.31
CA PRO A 192 7.36 0.39 -11.09
C PRO A 192 6.56 0.68 -9.80
N TRP A 193 5.52 1.50 -9.90
CA TRP A 193 4.60 1.87 -8.81
C TRP A 193 3.31 1.04 -8.78
N LEU A 194 3.23 -0.04 -9.58
CA LEU A 194 2.07 -0.94 -9.71
C LEU A 194 0.79 -0.36 -10.32
N GLN A 195 0.84 0.84 -10.89
CA GLN A 195 -0.25 1.33 -11.72
C GLN A 195 -0.43 0.37 -12.91
N SER A 196 -1.69 0.08 -13.26
CA SER A 196 -2.00 -0.62 -14.49
C SER A 196 -1.66 0.27 -15.68
N VAL A 197 -0.83 -0.23 -16.58
CA VAL A 197 -0.46 0.45 -17.82
C VAL A 197 -1.07 -0.30 -18.99
N HIS A 198 -1.82 0.41 -19.81
CA HIS A 198 -2.34 -0.10 -21.08
C HIS A 198 -1.54 0.57 -22.19
N LEU A 199 -0.91 -0.21 -23.06
CA LEU A 199 -0.11 0.30 -24.16
C LEU A 199 -0.46 -0.44 -25.44
N LEU A 200 -0.25 0.22 -26.58
CA LEU A 200 -0.22 -0.42 -27.89
C LEU A 200 1.24 -0.70 -28.23
N SER A 201 1.54 -1.92 -28.63
CA SER A 201 2.89 -2.33 -29.00
C SER A 201 2.86 -3.45 -30.03
N ASP A 202 3.77 -3.36 -31.00
CA ASP A 202 4.03 -4.41 -32.00
C ASP A 202 5.07 -5.43 -31.51
N ALA A 203 5.58 -5.27 -30.27
CA ALA A 203 6.51 -6.21 -29.68
C ALA A 203 5.89 -7.63 -29.61
N ALA A 204 6.70 -8.65 -29.88
CA ALA A 204 6.26 -10.02 -29.67
C ALA A 204 6.14 -10.29 -28.17
N PHE A 205 4.95 -10.70 -27.72
CA PHE A 205 4.74 -11.19 -26.35
C PHE A 205 4.93 -12.71 -26.35
N HIS A 206 6.01 -13.19 -25.73
CA HIS A 206 6.38 -14.62 -25.77
C HIS A 206 5.74 -15.44 -24.64
N GLY A 207 4.93 -14.79 -23.79
CA GLY A 207 4.34 -15.41 -22.60
C GLY A 207 5.28 -15.32 -21.41
N GLY A 208 4.74 -15.03 -20.23
CA GLY A 208 5.53 -14.66 -19.05
C GLY A 208 5.65 -13.15 -18.89
N ALA A 209 6.20 -12.72 -17.75
CA ALA A 209 6.30 -11.30 -17.42
C ALA A 209 7.59 -10.72 -18.01
N GLU A 210 7.49 -9.83 -19.00
CA GLU A 210 8.63 -9.20 -19.70
C GLU A 210 8.68 -7.70 -19.38
N ILE A 211 9.86 -7.10 -19.21
CA ILE A 211 9.99 -5.65 -19.06
C ILE A 211 10.11 -5.00 -20.44
N ALA A 212 9.23 -4.04 -20.71
CA ALA A 212 9.25 -3.12 -21.84
C ALA A 212 9.56 -1.70 -21.40
#